data_AF-A0A4Y7TM72-F1
#
_entry.id   AF-A0A4Y7TM72-F1
#
_cell.length_a   1.000
_cell.length_b   1.000
_cell.length_c   1.000
_cell.angle_alpha   90.00
_cell.angle_beta   90.00
_cell.angle_gamma   90.00
#
_symmetry.space_group_name_H-M   'P 1'
#
loop_
_entity.id
_entity.type
_entity.pdbx_description
1 polymer ?
#
loop_
_entity_poly.entity_id
_entity_poly.type
_entity_poly.pdbx_seq_one_letter_code
_entity_poly.pdbx_strand_id
1 'polypeptide(L)'
;MSNFAASRKVNPEGSSVKLTAEQVWKGLQIKARDPAKFIPDTTSVNTISDAEDKLIREISFKGKPAVTQEISFHPNVGTNCSHKDKNTSVSNILSYDESNELVLTIQFVGGVPNQDPAPEASTPENLNKRVGQSVERTISQIRALVQDGTIA
;
A
#
# COMPACT_ATOMS: atom_id res chain seq x y z
N MET A 1 -7.67 -18.97 1.94
CA MET A 1 -6.91 -17.73 1.62
C MET A 1 -7.91 -16.67 1.22
N SER A 2 -7.95 -15.54 1.94
CA SER A 2 -8.96 -14.50 1.72
C SER A 2 -8.46 -13.47 0.72
N ASN A 3 -9.21 -13.19 -0.33
CA ASN A 3 -8.95 -12.11 -1.27
C ASN A 3 -9.80 -10.92 -0.88
N PHE A 4 -9.21 -9.73 -0.79
CA PHE A 4 -9.96 -8.55 -0.35
C PHE A 4 -9.35 -7.26 -0.87
N ALA A 5 -10.20 -6.29 -1.20
CA ALA A 5 -9.78 -4.94 -1.54
C ALA A 5 -10.61 -3.93 -0.75
N ALA A 6 -9.98 -2.83 -0.36
CA ALA A 6 -10.68 -1.67 0.19
C ALA A 6 -10.23 -0.40 -0.52
N SER A 7 -11.19 0.50 -0.71
CA SER A 7 -10.99 1.78 -1.36
C SER A 7 -11.30 2.92 -0.40
N ARG A 8 -10.57 4.02 -0.52
CA ARG A 8 -10.85 5.28 0.19
C ARG A 8 -10.64 6.44 -0.76
N LYS A 9 -11.50 7.46 -0.63
CA LYS A 9 -11.24 8.76 -1.24
C LYS A 9 -9.90 9.26 -0.73
N VAL A 10 -9.04 9.73 -1.62
CA VAL A 10 -7.76 10.35 -1.26
C VAL A 10 -8.01 11.69 -0.58
N ASN A 11 -9.02 12.41 -1.06
CA ASN A 11 -9.34 13.78 -0.66
C ASN A 11 -10.76 13.90 -0.08
N PRO A 12 -11.15 13.13 0.96
CA PRO A 12 -12.47 13.26 1.57
C PRO A 12 -12.71 14.71 2.04
N GLU A 13 -13.98 15.06 2.23
CA GLU A 13 -14.35 16.35 2.80
C GLU A 13 -13.60 16.62 4.11
N GLY A 14 -13.15 17.86 4.30
CA GLY A 14 -12.34 18.23 5.47
C GLY A 14 -10.85 17.87 5.40
N SER A 15 -10.35 17.32 4.28
CA SER A 15 -8.91 17.10 4.09
C SER A 15 -8.10 18.40 4.22
N SER A 16 -7.13 18.43 5.15
CA SER A 16 -6.28 19.60 5.40
C SER A 16 -5.37 19.98 4.23
N VAL A 17 -4.96 18.99 3.44
CA VAL A 17 -4.19 19.16 2.19
C VAL A 17 -4.80 18.24 1.14
N LYS A 18 -5.13 18.82 -0.02
CA LYS A 18 -5.63 18.08 -1.19
C LYS A 18 -4.43 17.53 -1.96
N LEU A 19 -4.36 16.22 -2.09
CA LEU A 19 -3.30 15.52 -2.80
C LEU A 19 -3.64 15.41 -4.28
N THR A 20 -2.66 15.64 -5.16
CA THR A 20 -2.78 15.33 -6.59
C THR A 20 -2.49 13.86 -6.87
N ALA A 21 -2.81 13.38 -8.08
CA ALA A 21 -2.50 12.02 -8.49
C ALA A 21 -0.98 11.78 -8.52
N GLU A 22 -0.20 12.77 -8.97
CA GLU A 22 1.26 12.74 -9.02
C GLU A 22 1.88 12.64 -7.62
N GLN A 23 1.33 13.38 -6.65
CA GLN A 23 1.79 13.33 -5.25
C GLN A 23 1.50 11.96 -4.63
N VAL A 24 0.30 11.40 -4.88
CA VAL A 24 -0.02 10.04 -4.44
C VAL A 24 0.91 9.02 -5.09
N TRP A 25 1.14 9.15 -6.39
CA TRP A 25 2.06 8.27 -7.13
C TRP A 25 3.46 8.30 -6.54
N LYS A 26 4.02 9.50 -6.31
CA LYS A 26 5.32 9.68 -5.67
C LYS A 26 5.35 9.05 -4.27
N GLY A 27 4.28 9.22 -3.51
CA GLY A 27 4.10 8.61 -2.20
C GLY A 27 4.13 7.07 -2.24
N LEU A 28 3.48 6.45 -3.24
CA LEU A 28 3.51 5.00 -3.44
C LEU A 28 4.91 4.51 -3.82
N GLN A 29 5.65 5.28 -4.63
CA GLN A 29 7.05 4.99 -4.95
C GLN A 29 7.94 5.04 -3.70
N ILE A 30 7.72 6.02 -2.81
CA ILE A 30 8.44 6.10 -1.52
C ILE A 30 8.05 4.92 -0.64
N LYS A 31 6.77 4.57 -0.52
CA LYS A 31 6.32 3.39 0.25
C LYS A 31 6.94 2.08 -0.24
N ALA A 32 7.11 1.95 -1.55
CA ALA A 32 7.77 0.79 -2.15
C ALA A 32 9.27 0.74 -1.82
N ARG A 33 9.96 1.87 -1.68
CA ARG A 33 11.41 1.91 -1.36
C ARG A 33 11.70 1.94 0.13
N ASP A 34 10.84 2.59 0.90
CA ASP A 34 10.94 2.79 2.34
C ASP A 34 9.59 2.47 3.03
N PRO A 35 9.25 1.18 3.15
CA PRO A 35 7.98 0.74 3.73
C PRO A 35 7.88 1.03 5.22
N ALA A 36 9.00 1.22 5.92
CA ALA A 36 9.02 1.49 7.36
C ALA A 36 8.33 2.81 7.71
N LYS A 37 8.38 3.81 6.82
CA LYS A 37 7.61 5.05 6.94
C LYS A 37 6.09 4.85 6.94
N PHE A 38 5.61 3.74 6.38
CA PHE A 38 4.18 3.49 6.18
C PHE A 38 3.66 2.34 7.03
N ILE A 39 4.52 1.39 7.41
CA ILE A 39 4.16 0.14 8.07
C ILE A 39 5.05 -0.03 9.32
N PRO A 40 4.57 0.29 10.53
CA PRO A 40 5.38 0.29 11.76
C PRO A 40 5.99 -1.04 12.12
N ASP A 41 5.34 -2.13 11.73
CA ASP A 41 5.83 -3.48 12.03
C ASP A 41 7.02 -3.88 11.16
N THR A 42 7.44 -3.04 10.21
CA THR A 42 8.63 -3.27 9.39
C THR A 42 9.88 -3.19 10.26
N THR A 43 10.65 -4.27 10.31
CA THR A 43 11.88 -4.34 11.11
C THR A 43 13.14 -4.27 10.28
N SER A 44 13.12 -4.75 9.03
CA SER A 44 14.24 -4.63 8.11
C SER A 44 13.76 -4.55 6.66
N VAL A 45 14.54 -3.84 5.86
CA VAL A 45 14.35 -3.69 4.41
C VAL A 45 15.73 -3.79 3.77
N ASN A 46 15.89 -4.70 2.83
CA ASN A 46 17.11 -4.86 2.05
C ASN A 46 16.76 -4.81 0.56
N THR A 47 17.21 -3.77 -0.12
CA THR A 47 17.00 -3.62 -1.56
C THR A 47 17.98 -4.52 -2.31
N ILE A 48 17.45 -5.44 -3.13
CA ILE A 48 18.24 -6.36 -3.95
C ILE A 48 18.50 -5.73 -5.33
N SER A 49 17.48 -5.08 -5.91
CA SER A 49 17.58 -4.39 -7.20
C SER A 49 16.53 -3.28 -7.27
N ASP A 50 16.92 -2.07 -7.70
CA ASP A 50 16.03 -0.92 -7.89
C ASP A 50 16.22 -0.37 -9.30
N ALA A 51 15.22 -0.60 -10.15
CA ALA A 51 15.09 -0.04 -11.48
C ALA A 51 13.88 0.90 -11.53
N GLU A 52 13.72 1.62 -12.64
CA GLU A 52 12.65 2.61 -12.80
C GLU A 52 11.25 1.99 -12.67
N ASP A 53 11.02 0.85 -13.33
CA ASP A 53 9.73 0.16 -13.44
C ASP A 53 9.62 -1.09 -12.55
N LYS A 54 10.72 -1.49 -11.91
CA LYS A 54 10.80 -2.71 -11.09
C LYS A 54 11.69 -2.53 -9.86
N LEU A 55 11.22 -3.01 -8.71
CA LEU A 55 11.98 -3.10 -7.47
C LEU A 55 11.92 -4.53 -6.93
N ILE A 56 13.08 -5.09 -6.58
CA ILE A 56 13.19 -6.35 -5.84
C ILE A 56 13.80 -6.04 -4.49
N ARG A 57 13.11 -6.44 -3.42
CA ARG A 57 13.57 -6.23 -2.04
C ARG A 57 13.26 -7.43 -1.17
N GLU A 58 14.02 -7.58 -0.11
CA GLU A 58 13.69 -8.45 1.01
C GLU A 58 13.19 -7.59 2.17
N ILE A 59 12.06 -7.97 2.77
CA ILE A 59 11.44 -7.25 3.88
C ILE A 59 11.13 -8.20 5.03
N SER A 60 11.39 -7.76 6.26
CA SER A 60 10.98 -8.47 7.47
C SER A 60 10.02 -7.63 8.30
N PHE A 61 9.12 -8.32 8.99
CA PHE A 61 8.20 -7.73 9.95
C PHE A 61 8.44 -8.30 11.34
N LYS A 62 8.02 -7.57 12.38
CA LYS A 62 8.18 -7.97 13.77
C LYS A 62 7.67 -9.40 14.01
N GLY A 63 8.58 -10.29 14.44
CA GLY A 63 8.29 -11.69 14.75
C GLY A 63 8.00 -12.58 13.54
N LYS A 64 8.35 -12.15 12.32
CA LYS A 64 8.13 -12.89 11.08
C LYS A 64 9.43 -13.05 10.28
N PRO A 65 9.59 -14.15 9.53
CA PRO A 65 10.74 -14.31 8.63
C PRO A 65 10.70 -13.27 7.51
N ALA A 66 11.87 -13.01 6.95
CA ALA A 66 12.03 -12.18 5.77
C ALA A 66 11.25 -12.77 4.57
N VAL A 67 10.74 -11.90 3.70
CA VAL A 67 10.08 -12.29 2.46
C VAL A 67 10.63 -11.46 1.31
N THR A 68 10.95 -12.14 0.20
CA THR A 68 11.32 -11.46 -1.05
C THR A 68 10.07 -10.97 -1.78
N GLN A 69 10.07 -9.67 -2.09
CA GLN A 69 9.02 -8.97 -2.81
C GLN A 69 9.54 -8.49 -4.17
N GLU A 70 8.76 -8.72 -5.22
CA GLU A 70 8.93 -8.06 -6.51
C GLU A 70 7.79 -7.07 -6.74
N ILE A 71 8.16 -5.81 -6.95
CA ILE A 71 7.26 -4.70 -7.11
C ILE A 71 7.38 -4.16 -8.53
N SER A 72 6.29 -4.15 -9.27
CA SER A 72 6.17 -3.47 -10.57
C SER A 72 5.53 -2.10 -10.36
N PHE A 73 6.07 -1.10 -11.05
CA PHE A 73 5.55 0.26 -11.06
C PHE A 73 4.80 0.52 -12.38
N HIS A 74 3.55 0.97 -12.28
CA HIS A 74 2.73 1.37 -13.42
C HIS A 74 2.40 2.86 -13.28
N PRO A 75 3.09 3.74 -14.04
CA PRO A 75 2.93 5.18 -13.91
C PRO A 75 1.48 5.62 -13.91
N ASN A 76 1.10 6.49 -12.96
CA ASN A 76 -0.24 7.05 -12.76
C ASN A 76 -1.36 6.03 -12.44
N VAL A 77 -1.05 4.74 -12.36
CA VAL A 77 -2.02 3.67 -12.06
C VAL A 77 -1.73 3.01 -10.71
N GLY A 78 -0.46 2.82 -10.35
CA GLY A 78 -0.09 2.27 -9.05
C GLY A 78 0.98 1.19 -9.11
N THR A 79 0.98 0.29 -8.14
CA THR A 79 2.04 -0.71 -7.94
C THR A 79 1.45 -2.09 -7.74
N ASN A 80 2.11 -3.12 -8.26
CA ASN A 80 1.81 -4.52 -7.95
C ASN A 80 3.00 -5.16 -7.23
N CYS A 81 2.80 -5.63 -6.01
CA CYS A 81 3.81 -6.29 -5.19
C CYS A 81 3.49 -7.78 -5.07
N SER A 82 4.30 -8.63 -5.70
CA SER A 82 4.20 -10.09 -5.58
C SER A 82 5.24 -10.63 -4.60
N HIS A 83 4.92 -11.73 -3.91
CA HIS A 83 5.88 -12.42 -3.05
C HIS A 83 6.33 -13.69 -3.77
N LYS A 84 7.61 -13.79 -4.13
CA LYS A 84 8.09 -14.90 -5.00
C LYS A 84 7.75 -16.30 -4.47
N ASP A 85 7.81 -16.46 -3.15
CA ASP A 85 7.67 -17.76 -2.49
C ASP A 85 6.27 -18.01 -1.93
N LYS A 86 5.33 -17.08 -2.15
CA LYS A 86 3.96 -17.17 -1.64
C LYS A 86 3.00 -16.81 -2.75
N ASN A 87 1.93 -17.58 -2.94
CA ASN A 87 0.83 -17.24 -3.88
C ASN A 87 -0.01 -16.05 -3.36
N THR A 88 0.67 -14.94 -3.03
CA THR A 88 0.11 -13.75 -2.41
C THR A 88 0.65 -12.49 -3.08
N SER A 89 -0.21 -11.52 -3.31
CA SER A 89 0.17 -10.21 -3.84
C SER A 89 -0.58 -9.08 -3.18
N VAL A 90 0.00 -7.89 -3.24
CA VAL A 90 -0.58 -6.64 -2.77
C VAL A 90 -0.49 -5.61 -3.89
N SER A 91 -1.63 -5.08 -4.30
CA SER A 91 -1.69 -4.00 -5.29
C SER A 91 -2.15 -2.71 -4.63
N ASN A 92 -1.47 -1.60 -4.93
CA ASN A 92 -1.98 -0.25 -4.68
C ASN A 92 -2.47 0.27 -6.04
N ILE A 93 -3.73 0.67 -6.13
CA ILE A 93 -4.37 1.12 -7.38
C ILE A 93 -4.91 2.53 -7.17
N LEU A 94 -4.47 3.45 -8.01
CA LEU A 94 -4.97 4.81 -8.10
C LEU A 94 -6.03 4.87 -9.20
N SER A 95 -7.20 5.40 -8.88
CA SER A 95 -8.34 5.49 -9.79
C SER A 95 -9.17 6.74 -9.51
N TYR A 96 -10.22 6.93 -10.29
CA TYR A 96 -11.24 7.95 -10.06
C TYR A 96 -12.59 7.27 -9.87
N ASP A 97 -13.41 7.80 -8.97
CA ASP A 97 -14.81 7.35 -8.82
C ASP A 97 -15.76 8.03 -9.82
N GLU A 98 -17.05 7.72 -9.76
CA GLU A 98 -18.08 8.29 -10.63
C GLU A 98 -18.25 9.82 -10.50
N SER A 99 -17.73 10.40 -9.42
CA SER A 99 -17.72 11.85 -9.17
C SER A 99 -16.41 12.52 -9.61
N ASN A 100 -15.52 11.79 -10.29
CA ASN A 100 -14.15 12.21 -10.62
C ASN A 100 -13.28 12.50 -9.38
N GLU A 101 -13.60 11.93 -8.22
CA GLU A 101 -12.76 12.05 -7.04
C GLU A 101 -11.64 11.00 -7.08
N LEU A 102 -10.44 11.41 -6.66
CA LEU A 102 -9.28 10.52 -6.61
C LEU A 102 -9.46 9.46 -5.52
N VAL A 103 -9.30 8.20 -5.87
CA VAL A 103 -9.49 7.03 -4.98
C VAL A 103 -8.22 6.19 -4.97
N LEU A 104 -7.80 5.79 -3.76
CA LEU A 104 -6.76 4.79 -3.57
C LEU A 104 -7.41 3.47 -3.12
N THR A 105 -7.04 2.39 -3.79
CA THR A 105 -7.46 1.03 -3.45
C THR A 105 -6.24 0.20 -3.08
N ILE A 106 -6.32 -0.54 -1.97
CA ILE A 106 -5.34 -1.59 -1.66
C ILE A 106 -6.03 -2.93 -1.77
N GLN A 107 -5.47 -3.80 -2.61
CA GLN A 107 -5.94 -5.16 -2.85
C GLN A 107 -4.93 -6.16 -2.29
N PHE A 108 -5.44 -7.18 -1.61
CA PHE A 108 -4.71 -8.36 -1.19
C PHE A 108 -5.27 -9.59 -1.93
N VAL A 109 -4.40 -10.33 -2.60
CA VAL A 109 -4.71 -11.64 -3.19
C VAL A 109 -3.92 -12.69 -2.40
N GLY A 110 -4.55 -13.82 -2.07
CA GLY A 110 -3.93 -14.90 -1.32
C GLY A 110 -3.86 -14.67 0.19
N GLY A 111 -4.41 -13.57 0.71
CA GLY A 111 -4.39 -13.19 2.12
C GLY A 111 -3.51 -11.97 2.41
N VAL A 112 -3.61 -11.45 3.63
CA VAL A 112 -2.68 -10.44 4.12
C VAL A 112 -1.38 -11.15 4.50
N PRO A 113 -0.21 -10.75 3.97
CA PRO A 113 1.05 -11.41 4.27
C PRO A 113 1.25 -11.56 5.79
N ASN A 114 1.61 -12.77 6.20
CA ASN A 114 1.98 -13.12 7.58
C ASN A 114 0.84 -13.02 8.62
N GLN A 115 -0.42 -13.04 8.19
CA GLN A 115 -1.58 -13.09 9.08
C GLN A 115 -2.51 -14.23 8.71
N ASP A 116 -2.74 -15.15 9.66
CA ASP A 116 -3.82 -16.12 9.53
C ASP A 116 -5.15 -15.42 9.80
N PRO A 117 -6.15 -15.54 8.92
CA PRO A 117 -7.46 -14.98 9.20
C PRO A 117 -8.11 -15.77 10.35
N ALA A 118 -8.40 -15.10 11.47
CA ALA A 118 -9.36 -15.62 12.42
C ALA A 118 -10.75 -15.72 11.74
N PRO A 119 -11.59 -16.71 12.08
CA PRO A 119 -12.91 -16.88 11.44
C PRO A 119 -13.79 -15.61 11.52
N GLU A 120 -13.76 -14.93 12.66
CA GLU A 120 -14.51 -13.67 12.90
C GLU A 120 -13.93 -12.47 12.14
N ALA A 121 -12.64 -12.51 11.79
CA ALA A 121 -11.97 -11.47 11.01
C ALA A 121 -12.25 -11.57 9.49
N SER A 122 -13.12 -12.49 9.07
CA SER A 122 -13.40 -12.78 7.65
C SER A 122 -14.69 -12.15 7.13
N THR A 123 -15.45 -11.40 7.93
CA THR A 123 -16.62 -10.67 7.42
C THR A 123 -16.17 -9.51 6.52
N PRO A 124 -16.96 -9.15 5.48
CA PRO A 124 -16.64 -8.03 4.62
C PRO A 124 -16.42 -6.71 5.37
N GLU A 125 -17.17 -6.47 6.45
CA GLU A 125 -17.06 -5.27 7.27
C GLU A 125 -15.72 -5.22 8.03
N ASN A 126 -15.34 -6.31 8.70
CA ASN A 126 -14.08 -6.38 9.44
C ASN A 126 -12.86 -6.28 8.50
N LEU A 127 -12.94 -6.91 7.33
CA LEU A 127 -11.90 -6.79 6.31
C LEU A 127 -11.84 -5.36 5.74
N ASN A 128 -12.98 -4.70 5.48
CA ASN A 128 -13.02 -3.32 5.02
C ASN A 128 -12.44 -2.35 6.07
N LYS A 129 -12.69 -2.59 7.35
CA LYS A 129 -12.09 -1.82 8.44
C LYS A 129 -10.57 -1.98 8.45
N ARG A 130 -10.07 -3.23 8.42
CA ARG A 130 -8.63 -3.53 8.50
C ARG A 130 -7.84 -3.07 7.27
N VAL A 131 -8.28 -3.46 6.07
CA VAL A 131 -7.61 -3.09 4.82
C VAL A 131 -7.80 -1.59 4.57
N GLY A 132 -8.99 -1.06 4.84
CA GLY A 132 -9.25 0.37 4.73
C GLY A 132 -8.38 1.24 5.63
N GLN A 133 -8.12 0.84 6.88
CA GLN A 133 -7.16 1.51 7.75
C GLN A 133 -5.75 1.58 7.12
N SER A 134 -5.35 0.54 6.37
CA SER A 134 -4.06 0.55 5.66
C SER A 134 -4.06 1.55 4.50
N VAL A 135 -5.21 1.73 3.82
CA VAL A 135 -5.40 2.76 2.79
C VAL A 135 -5.31 4.16 3.41
N GLU A 136 -6.09 4.41 4.47
CA GLU A 136 -6.15 5.70 5.19
C GLU A 136 -4.78 6.10 5.73
N ARG A 137 -4.06 5.15 6.33
CA ARG A 137 -2.70 5.35 6.82
C ARG A 137 -1.73 5.71 5.70
N THR A 138 -1.84 5.03 4.56
CA THR A 138 -1.02 5.34 3.39
C THR A 138 -1.28 6.77 2.92
N ILE A 139 -2.54 7.16 2.72
CA ILE A 139 -2.93 8.51 2.31
C ILE A 139 -2.43 9.56 3.32
N SER A 140 -2.62 9.29 4.62
CA SER A 140 -2.22 10.21 5.69
C SER A 140 -0.70 10.43 5.71
N GLN A 141 0.08 9.36 5.53
CA GLN A 141 1.54 9.47 5.46
C GLN A 141 1.99 10.23 4.20
N ILE A 142 1.37 10.01 3.05
CA ILE A 142 1.67 10.78 1.83
C ILE A 142 1.37 12.27 2.07
N ARG A 143 0.26 12.58 2.73
CA ARG A 143 -0.09 13.95 3.09
C ARG A 143 0.95 14.60 4.00
N ALA A 144 1.45 13.87 5.00
CA ALA A 144 2.53 14.36 5.84
C ALA A 144 3.80 14.65 5.03
N LEU A 145 4.15 13.77 4.07
CA LEU A 145 5.31 13.96 3.18
C LEU A 145 5.16 15.13 2.20
N VAL A 146 3.94 15.51 1.85
CA VAL A 146 3.69 16.75 1.08
C VAL A 146 3.82 17.97 1.99
N GLN A 147 3.27 17.90 3.22
CA GLN A 147 3.33 18.99 4.19
C GLN A 147 4.76 19.31 4.64
N ASP A 148 5.63 18.30 4.76
CA ASP A 148 7.03 18.48 5.15
C ASP A 148 7.96 18.85 3.98
N GLY A 149 7.44 18.90 2.74
CA GLY A 149 8.18 19.27 1.54
C GLY A 149 8.98 18.13 0.90
N THR A 150 8.89 16.90 1.39
CA THR A 150 9.54 15.73 0.76
C THR A 150 8.96 15.41 -0.62
N ILE A 151 7.65 15.60 -0.78
CA ILE A 151 6.93 15.51 -2.06
C ILE A 151 6.47 16.92 -2.42
N ALA A 152 6.86 17.39 -3.61
CA ALA A 152 6.36 18.63 -4.19
C ALA A 152 4.93 18.44 -4.75
#